data_AF-A0A3D0TIR7-F1
#
_entry.id   AF-A0A3D0TIR7-F1
#
_cell.length_a   1.000
_cell.length_b   1.000
_cell.length_c   1.000
_cell.angle_alpha   90.00
_cell.angle_beta   90.00
_cell.angle_gamma   90.00
#
_symmetry.space_group_name_H-M   'P 1'
#
loop_
_entity.id
_entity.type
_entity.pdbx_description
1 polymer ?
#
loop_
_entity_poly.entity_id
_entity_poly.type
_entity_poly.pdbx_seq_one_letter_code
_entity_poly.pdbx_strand_id
1 'polypeptide(L)'
;MFQFLEWLAGATCFGLFIYKWIIIAAVVMTWVSADPHNQIVQWIGRVTRPLWVWCEQRMPVMMAHFSAYASILVVIFAQIVLPAEIRSLNLFFQGQTDFAGVVLQSGGHLLQGMSIVVQSLLFFCIFVLIAWFVLTLVNPSLSNPLVRIIHVLADPLITPVQSYLPRTRTDWSPLVSVLLFYLISSSIISPIGFYGSTLSNPVSICIY
;
A
#
# COMPACT_ATOMS: atom_id res chain seq x y z
N MET A 1 -17.73 -12.72 -26.22
CA MET A 1 -17.87 -12.49 -24.77
C MET A 1 -16.53 -12.71 -24.04
N PHE A 2 -15.93 -13.90 -24.10
CA PHE A 2 -14.71 -14.22 -23.35
C PHE A 2 -13.50 -13.31 -23.65
N GLN A 3 -13.23 -13.06 -24.94
CA GLN A 3 -12.15 -12.14 -25.36
C GLN A 3 -12.36 -10.72 -24.83
N PHE A 4 -13.63 -10.29 -24.72
CA PHE A 4 -13.97 -8.97 -24.20
C PHE A 4 -13.68 -8.88 -22.68
N LEU A 5 -14.01 -9.93 -21.91
CA LEU A 5 -13.71 -9.96 -20.47
C LEU A 5 -12.21 -9.99 -20.20
N GLU A 6 -11.43 -10.76 -20.96
CA GLU A 6 -9.97 -10.76 -20.81
C GLU A 6 -9.36 -9.40 -21.15
N TRP A 7 -9.80 -8.78 -22.25
CA TRP A 7 -9.39 -7.43 -22.59
C TRP A 7 -9.78 -6.42 -21.51
N LEU A 8 -10.98 -6.53 -20.94
CA LEU A 8 -11.47 -5.66 -19.88
C LEU A 8 -10.62 -5.80 -18.60
N ALA A 9 -10.23 -7.02 -18.23
CA ALA A 9 -9.32 -7.27 -17.11
C ALA A 9 -7.95 -6.60 -17.35
N GLY A 10 -7.38 -6.77 -18.54
CA GLY A 10 -6.13 -6.13 -18.93
C GLY A 10 -6.20 -4.60 -18.92
N ALA A 11 -7.25 -4.03 -19.52
CA ALA A 11 -7.49 -2.59 -19.57
C ALA A 11 -7.71 -2.00 -18.17
N THR A 12 -8.46 -2.69 -17.30
CA THR A 12 -8.66 -2.28 -15.91
C THR A 12 -7.34 -2.26 -15.14
N CYS A 13 -6.53 -3.31 -15.30
CA CYS A 13 -5.24 -3.35 -14.64
C CYS A 13 -4.32 -2.21 -15.09
N PHE A 14 -4.18 -2.02 -16.41
CA PHE A 14 -3.32 -0.97 -16.96
C PHE A 14 -3.83 0.44 -16.60
N GLY A 15 -5.14 0.65 -16.61
CA GLY A 15 -5.76 1.91 -16.18
C GLY A 15 -5.48 2.23 -14.71
N LEU A 16 -5.58 1.24 -13.81
CA LEU A 16 -5.25 1.40 -12.40
C LEU A 16 -3.75 1.60 -12.17
N PHE A 17 -2.90 0.96 -12.97
CA PHE A 17 -1.46 1.22 -12.97
C PHE A 17 -1.16 2.68 -13.33
N ILE A 18 -1.75 3.21 -14.39
CA ILE A 18 -1.60 4.64 -14.75
C ILE A 18 -2.12 5.52 -13.62
N TYR A 19 -3.30 5.21 -13.07
CA TYR A 19 -3.90 6.00 -12.01
C TYR A 19 -3.03 6.04 -10.74
N LYS A 20 -2.38 4.93 -10.37
CA LYS A 20 -1.35 4.86 -9.31
C LYS A 20 -0.24 5.88 -9.56
N TRP A 21 0.30 5.94 -10.77
CA TRP A 21 1.35 6.92 -11.14
C TRP A 21 0.84 8.37 -11.15
N ILE A 22 -0.41 8.61 -11.53
CA ILE A 22 -1.02 9.94 -11.45
C ILE A 22 -1.09 10.41 -9.99
N ILE A 23 -1.44 9.53 -9.04
CA ILE A 23 -1.42 9.87 -7.60
C ILE A 23 0.01 10.20 -7.15
N ILE A 24 1.01 9.41 -7.54
CA ILE A 24 2.41 9.70 -7.24
C ILE A 24 2.82 11.06 -7.81
N ALA A 25 2.45 11.37 -9.05
CA ALA A 25 2.71 12.66 -9.67
C ALA A 25 2.05 13.81 -8.89
N ALA A 26 0.81 13.63 -8.41
CA ALA A 26 0.12 14.62 -7.58
C ALA A 26 0.89 14.90 -6.28
N VAL A 27 1.41 13.86 -5.62
CA VAL A 27 2.25 14.01 -4.41
C VAL A 27 3.52 14.78 -4.74
N VAL A 28 4.23 14.42 -5.80
CA VAL A 28 5.48 15.11 -6.19
C VAL A 28 5.22 16.58 -6.50
N MET A 29 4.09 16.93 -7.12
CA MET A 29 3.70 18.32 -7.37
C MET A 29 3.53 19.15 -6.09
N THR A 30 3.09 18.52 -4.99
CA THR A 30 3.04 19.21 -3.69
C THR A 30 4.41 19.53 -3.11
N TRP A 31 5.44 18.72 -3.41
CA TRP A 31 6.80 18.93 -2.90
C TRP A 31 7.55 20.00 -3.69
N VAL A 32 7.34 20.05 -5.00
CA VAL A 32 7.98 21.04 -5.88
C VAL A 32 7.20 22.37 -5.91
N SER A 33 6.08 22.46 -5.19
CA SER A 33 5.20 23.64 -5.20
C SER A 33 4.79 24.06 -6.62
N ALA A 34 4.27 23.10 -7.40
CA ALA A 34 3.93 23.31 -8.80
C ALA A 34 2.89 24.44 -8.99
N ASP A 35 3.01 25.21 -10.08
CA ASP A 35 2.12 26.35 -10.37
C ASP A 35 0.65 25.93 -10.47
N PRO A 36 -0.23 26.41 -9.57
CA PRO A 36 -1.65 26.08 -9.56
C PRO A 36 -2.41 26.49 -10.82
N HIS A 37 -1.89 27.43 -11.62
CA HIS A 37 -2.54 27.90 -12.85
C HIS A 37 -2.24 27.00 -14.06
N ASN A 38 -1.29 26.07 -13.93
CA ASN A 38 -0.99 25.13 -14.99
C ASN A 38 -2.14 24.11 -15.15
N GLN A 39 -2.62 23.95 -16.38
CA GLN A 39 -3.75 23.07 -16.70
C GLN A 39 -3.49 21.60 -16.33
N ILE A 40 -2.25 21.11 -16.48
CA ILE A 40 -1.87 19.74 -16.17
C ILE A 40 -1.95 19.50 -14.66
N VAL A 41 -1.44 20.44 -13.86
CA VAL A 41 -1.50 20.37 -12.38
C VAL A 41 -2.96 20.36 -11.91
N GLN A 42 -3.80 21.23 -12.47
CA GLN A 42 -5.23 21.25 -12.17
C GLN A 42 -5.95 19.97 -12.59
N TRP A 43 -5.59 19.39 -13.74
CA TRP A 43 -6.18 18.13 -14.20
C TRP A 43 -5.80 16.97 -13.26
N ILE A 44 -4.52 16.83 -12.92
CA ILE A 44 -4.04 15.81 -11.98
C ILE A 44 -4.71 15.97 -10.62
N GLY A 45 -4.78 17.19 -10.10
CA GLY A 45 -5.47 17.51 -8.86
C GLY A 45 -6.96 17.12 -8.90
N ARG A 46 -7.67 17.43 -10.00
CA ARG A 46 -9.09 17.06 -10.17
C ARG A 46 -9.30 15.55 -10.23
N VAL A 47 -8.42 14.81 -10.90
CA VAL A 47 -8.53 13.35 -11.04
C VAL A 47 -8.21 12.62 -9.73
N THR A 48 -7.25 13.12 -8.94
CA THR A 48 -6.79 12.46 -7.71
C THR A 48 -7.58 12.85 -6.47
N ARG A 49 -8.08 14.08 -6.39
CA ARG A 49 -8.78 14.61 -5.20
C ARG A 49 -9.95 13.76 -4.69
N PRO A 50 -10.85 13.21 -5.53
CA PRO A 50 -12.00 12.46 -5.03
C PRO A 50 -11.59 11.28 -4.14
N LEU A 51 -10.60 10.48 -4.58
CA LEU A 51 -10.08 9.37 -3.80
C LEU A 51 -9.26 9.88 -2.60
N TRP A 52 -8.42 10.89 -2.81
CA TRP A 52 -7.59 11.46 -1.75
C TRP A 52 -8.43 11.95 -0.57
N VAL A 53 -9.46 12.76 -0.83
CA VAL A 53 -10.37 13.28 0.20
C VAL A 53 -11.19 12.16 0.84
N TRP A 54 -11.62 11.16 0.06
CA TRP A 54 -12.31 9.99 0.60
C TRP A 54 -11.46 9.21 1.62
N CYS A 55 -10.16 9.08 1.34
CA CYS A 55 -9.18 8.49 2.26
C CYS A 55 -8.94 9.40 3.47
N GLU A 56 -8.75 10.71 3.24
CA GLU A 56 -8.51 11.71 4.27
C GLU A 56 -9.62 11.73 5.32
N GLN A 57 -10.89 11.75 4.89
CA GLN A 57 -12.06 11.79 5.77
C GLN A 57 -12.29 10.50 6.57
N ARG A 58 -11.70 9.37 6.14
CA ARG A 58 -11.83 8.07 6.82
C ARG A 58 -10.75 7.84 7.86
N MET A 59 -9.69 8.64 7.85
CA MET A 59 -8.60 8.49 8.80
C MET A 59 -8.81 9.39 10.02
N PRO A 60 -8.21 9.02 11.17
CA PRO A 60 -8.06 9.95 12.28
C PRO A 60 -7.36 11.24 11.82
N VAL A 61 -7.76 12.38 12.38
CA VAL A 61 -7.24 13.71 12.00
C VAL A 61 -5.71 13.76 12.03
N MET A 62 -5.07 13.09 12.98
CA MET A 62 -3.61 13.03 13.09
C MET A 62 -2.91 12.33 11.92
N MET A 63 -3.61 11.43 11.22
CA MET A 63 -3.09 10.65 10.09
C MET A 63 -3.55 11.19 8.73
N ALA A 64 -4.32 12.29 8.70
CA ALA A 64 -4.86 12.87 7.48
C ALA A 64 -3.77 13.21 6.44
N HIS A 65 -2.56 13.59 6.88
CA HIS A 65 -1.43 13.87 6.00
C HIS A 65 -0.91 12.64 5.22
N PHE A 66 -1.26 11.43 5.64
CA PHE A 66 -0.92 10.18 4.94
C PHE A 66 -1.98 9.72 3.93
N SER A 67 -2.98 10.57 3.66
CA SER A 67 -4.10 10.27 2.74
C SER A 67 -3.66 9.97 1.33
N ALA A 68 -2.58 10.59 0.86
CA ALA A 68 -1.94 10.26 -0.41
C ALA A 68 -1.45 8.80 -0.43
N TYR A 69 -0.72 8.40 0.61
CA TYR A 69 -0.17 7.05 0.73
C TYR A 69 -1.30 6.02 0.86
N ALA A 70 -2.33 6.32 1.68
CA ALA A 70 -3.53 5.49 1.77
C ALA A 70 -4.25 5.33 0.43
N SER A 71 -4.33 6.40 -0.37
CA SER A 71 -4.92 6.36 -1.72
C SER A 71 -4.14 5.40 -2.64
N ILE A 72 -2.81 5.43 -2.57
CA ILE A 72 -1.96 4.49 -3.33
C ILE A 72 -2.25 3.05 -2.89
N LEU A 73 -2.35 2.77 -1.58
CA LEU A 73 -2.67 1.44 -1.08
C LEU A 73 -4.04 0.94 -1.55
N VAL A 74 -5.06 1.80 -1.57
CA VAL A 74 -6.40 1.47 -2.09
C VAL A 74 -6.33 1.15 -3.58
N VAL A 75 -5.56 1.91 -4.37
CA VAL A 75 -5.38 1.63 -5.80
C VAL A 75 -4.62 0.33 -6.03
N ILE A 76 -3.59 0.04 -5.25
CA ILE A 76 -2.86 -1.24 -5.31
C ILE A 76 -3.81 -2.40 -5.04
N PHE A 77 -4.64 -2.30 -4.00
CA PHE A 77 -5.66 -3.31 -3.70
C PHE A 77 -6.62 -3.52 -4.87
N ALA A 78 -7.16 -2.44 -5.43
CA ALA A 78 -8.07 -2.48 -6.56
C ALA A 78 -7.39 -3.05 -7.83
N GLN A 79 -6.11 -2.72 -8.07
CA GLN A 79 -5.32 -3.19 -9.22
C GLN A 79 -5.11 -4.72 -9.16
N ILE A 80 -5.01 -5.28 -7.95
CA ILE A 80 -4.88 -6.73 -7.74
C ILE A 80 -6.23 -7.43 -7.89
N VAL A 81 -7.25 -6.93 -7.18
CA VAL A 81 -8.54 -7.62 -7.04
C VAL A 81 -9.39 -7.47 -8.28
N LEU A 82 -9.62 -6.26 -8.80
CA LEU A 82 -10.63 -6.04 -9.85
C LEU A 82 -10.33 -6.82 -11.15
N PRO A 83 -9.09 -6.81 -11.70
CA PRO A 83 -8.78 -7.62 -12.88
C PRO A 83 -8.88 -9.13 -12.62
N ALA A 84 -8.53 -9.57 -11.41
CA ALA A 84 -8.58 -10.98 -11.05
C ALA A 84 -10.02 -11.47 -10.94
N GLU A 85 -10.92 -10.70 -10.32
CA GLU A 85 -12.35 -11.01 -10.29
C GLU A 85 -12.96 -11.10 -11.69
N ILE A 86 -12.60 -10.18 -12.60
CA ILE A 86 -13.06 -10.24 -14.00
C ILE A 86 -12.59 -11.54 -14.69
N ARG A 87 -11.35 -11.98 -14.42
CA ARG A 87 -10.83 -13.25 -14.95
C ARG A 87 -11.49 -14.48 -14.33
N SER A 88 -11.79 -14.47 -13.03
CA SER A 88 -12.54 -15.55 -12.38
C SER A 88 -13.94 -15.69 -12.99
N LEU A 89 -14.63 -14.57 -13.21
CA LEU A 89 -15.90 -14.55 -13.93
C LEU A 89 -15.77 -15.05 -15.38
N ASN A 90 -14.67 -14.73 -16.06
CA ASN A 90 -14.40 -15.22 -17.40
C ASN A 90 -14.28 -16.76 -17.43
N LEU A 91 -13.59 -17.37 -16.46
CA LEU A 91 -13.48 -18.84 -16.33
C LEU A 91 -14.83 -19.50 -16.05
N PHE A 92 -15.65 -18.87 -15.22
CA PHE A 92 -17.01 -19.34 -14.91
C PHE A 92 -17.88 -19.39 -16.16
N PHE A 93 -17.89 -18.32 -16.96
CA PHE A 93 -18.66 -18.29 -18.19
C PHE A 93 -18.12 -19.24 -19.27
N GLN A 94 -16.84 -19.61 -19.21
CA GLN A 94 -16.25 -20.64 -20.07
C GLN A 94 -16.59 -22.07 -19.61
N GLY A 95 -17.26 -22.23 -18.46
CA GLY A 95 -17.57 -23.54 -17.88
C GLY A 95 -16.35 -24.26 -17.32
N GLN A 96 -15.25 -23.55 -17.07
CA GLN A 96 -14.02 -24.12 -16.51
C GLN A 96 -14.02 -24.15 -14.97
N THR A 97 -14.85 -23.31 -14.35
CA THR A 97 -15.04 -23.26 -12.91
C THR A 97 -16.53 -23.25 -12.58
N ASP A 98 -16.90 -23.85 -11.45
CA ASP A 98 -18.24 -23.80 -10.90
C ASP A 98 -18.39 -22.59 -9.95
N PHE A 99 -19.60 -22.38 -9.42
CA PHE A 99 -19.87 -21.25 -8.52
C PHE A 99 -19.01 -21.32 -7.24
N ALA A 100 -18.80 -22.52 -6.69
CA ALA A 100 -17.93 -22.71 -5.53
C ALA A 100 -16.48 -22.33 -5.84
N GLY A 101 -15.97 -22.69 -7.02
CA GLY A 101 -14.67 -22.28 -7.51
C GLY A 101 -14.52 -20.77 -7.62
N VAL A 102 -15.53 -20.05 -8.14
CA VAL A 102 -15.51 -18.57 -8.21
C VAL A 102 -15.45 -17.94 -6.82
N VAL A 103 -16.26 -18.41 -5.88
CA VAL A 103 -16.26 -17.89 -4.50
C VAL A 103 -14.91 -18.12 -3.83
N LEU A 104 -14.32 -19.30 -4.03
CA LEU A 104 -13.00 -19.63 -3.48
C LEU A 104 -11.90 -18.75 -4.09
N GLN A 105 -11.94 -18.57 -5.41
CA GLN A 105 -11.00 -17.71 -6.15
C GLN A 105 -11.10 -16.26 -5.67
N SER A 106 -12.32 -15.73 -5.50
CA SER A 106 -12.54 -14.38 -4.98
C SER A 106 -11.96 -14.21 -3.58
N GLY A 107 -12.18 -15.19 -2.69
CA GLY A 107 -11.53 -15.23 -1.37
C GLY A 107 -10.00 -15.20 -1.48
N GLY A 108 -9.42 -15.96 -2.42
CA GLY A 108 -7.99 -15.96 -2.72
C GLY A 108 -7.46 -14.61 -3.22
N HIS A 109 -8.20 -13.93 -4.10
CA HIS A 109 -7.85 -12.61 -4.64
C HIS A 109 -7.84 -11.53 -3.55
N LEU A 110 -8.89 -11.49 -2.72
CA LEU A 110 -8.99 -10.56 -1.59
C LEU A 110 -7.86 -10.77 -0.59
N LEU A 111 -7.56 -12.03 -0.27
CA LEU A 111 -6.53 -12.39 0.70
C LEU A 111 -5.11 -12.08 0.20
N GLN A 112 -4.85 -12.26 -1.09
CA GLN A 112 -3.61 -11.78 -1.74
C GLN A 112 -3.52 -10.26 -1.78
N GLY A 113 -4.59 -9.58 -2.20
CA GLY A 113 -4.64 -8.12 -2.26
C GLY A 113 -4.37 -7.49 -0.90
N MET A 114 -5.02 -8.00 0.15
CA MET A 114 -4.79 -7.53 1.52
C MET A 114 -3.37 -7.85 2.00
N SER A 115 -2.84 -9.05 1.71
CA SER A 115 -1.46 -9.40 2.07
C SER A 115 -0.45 -8.44 1.44
N ILE A 116 -0.61 -8.09 0.16
CA ILE A 116 0.30 -7.16 -0.53
C ILE A 116 0.20 -5.74 0.04
N VAL A 117 -1.01 -5.26 0.35
CA VAL A 117 -1.20 -3.95 0.99
C VAL A 117 -0.53 -3.92 2.37
N VAL A 118 -0.75 -4.93 3.20
CA VAL A 118 -0.16 -5.02 4.54
C VAL A 118 1.36 -5.14 4.45
N GLN A 119 1.89 -5.95 3.52
CA GLN A 119 3.32 -6.08 3.28
C GLN A 119 3.93 -4.74 2.85
N SER A 120 3.26 -3.99 1.97
CA SER A 120 3.70 -2.66 1.54
C SER A 120 3.76 -1.67 2.70
N LEU A 121 2.76 -1.72 3.60
CA LEU A 121 2.72 -0.91 4.82
C LEU A 121 3.85 -1.28 5.79
N LEU A 122 4.07 -2.58 6.04
CA LEU A 122 5.16 -3.05 6.90
C LEU A 122 6.52 -2.66 6.35
N PHE A 123 6.72 -2.79 5.03
CA PHE A 123 7.95 -2.34 4.37
C PHE A 123 8.18 -0.84 4.54
N PHE A 124 7.13 -0.02 4.40
CA PHE A 124 7.21 1.42 4.67
C PHE A 124 7.58 1.71 6.14
N CYS A 125 6.96 1.03 7.10
CA CYS A 125 7.32 1.15 8.52
C CYS A 125 8.79 0.78 8.78
N ILE A 126 9.27 -0.32 8.21
CA ILE A 126 10.69 -0.73 8.30
C ILE A 126 11.60 0.37 7.75
N PHE A 127 11.29 0.91 6.57
CA PHE A 127 12.07 1.99 5.96
C PHE A 127 12.13 3.24 6.86
N VAL A 128 10.99 3.67 7.40
CA VAL A 128 10.91 4.79 8.37
C VAL A 128 11.77 4.53 9.59
N LEU A 129 11.71 3.34 10.17
CA LEU A 129 12.47 2.98 11.36
C LEU A 129 13.99 2.94 11.11
N ILE A 130 14.40 2.44 9.94
CA ILE A 130 15.81 2.47 9.53
C ILE A 130 16.27 3.93 9.38
N ALA A 131 15.48 4.77 8.70
CA ALA A 131 15.77 6.19 8.56
C ALA A 131 15.88 6.87 9.93
N TRP A 132 14.95 6.61 10.84
CA TRP A 132 14.98 7.11 12.20
C TRP A 132 16.24 6.67 12.95
N PHE A 133 16.58 5.37 12.90
CA PHE A 133 17.80 4.87 13.53
C PHE A 133 19.05 5.59 13.03
N VAL A 134 19.18 5.78 11.71
CA VAL A 134 20.29 6.56 11.14
C VAL A 134 20.30 7.99 11.66
N LEU A 135 19.15 8.65 11.77
CA LEU A 135 19.06 10.00 12.35
C LEU A 135 19.50 10.02 13.82
N THR A 136 19.18 9.00 14.62
CA THR A 136 19.66 8.95 16.02
C THR A 136 21.18 8.84 16.13
N LEU A 137 21.84 8.18 15.17
CA LEU A 137 23.30 8.08 15.12
C LEU A 137 23.96 9.39 14.69
N VAL A 138 23.36 10.08 13.71
CA VAL A 138 23.85 11.37 13.21
C VAL A 138 23.56 12.51 14.20
N ASN A 139 22.50 12.38 15.00
CA ASN A 139 21.99 13.38 15.95
C ASN A 139 21.77 14.78 15.33
N PRO A 140 21.00 14.90 14.23
CA PRO A 140 20.71 16.19 13.61
C PRO A 140 19.70 17.00 14.41
N SER A 141 19.63 18.31 14.15
CA SER A 141 18.69 19.21 14.82
C SER A 141 17.23 18.92 14.45
N LEU A 142 16.35 18.87 15.46
CA LEU A 142 14.89 18.69 15.30
C LEU A 142 14.18 19.88 14.63
N SER A 143 14.89 20.99 14.43
CA SER A 143 14.42 22.11 13.61
C SER A 143 14.30 21.74 12.13
N ASN A 144 14.98 20.69 11.68
CA ASN A 144 14.85 20.22 10.31
C ASN A 144 13.49 19.51 10.10
N PRO A 145 12.66 19.96 9.13
CA PRO A 145 11.32 19.42 8.93
C PRO A 145 11.32 17.92 8.59
N LEU A 146 12.33 17.41 7.88
CA LEU A 146 12.41 15.99 7.54
C LEU A 146 12.64 15.11 8.78
N VAL A 147 13.52 15.56 9.68
CA VAL A 147 13.79 14.87 10.95
C VAL A 147 12.51 14.81 11.79
N ARG A 148 11.74 15.90 11.83
CA ARG A 148 10.44 15.95 12.53
C ARG A 148 9.42 14.97 11.93
N ILE A 149 9.29 14.91 10.61
CA ILE A 149 8.36 13.99 9.93
C ILE A 149 8.73 12.53 10.25
N ILE A 150 10.01 12.18 10.15
CA ILE A 150 10.47 10.82 10.43
C ILE A 150 10.25 10.48 11.91
N HIS A 151 10.51 11.40 12.84
CA HIS A 151 10.17 11.20 14.26
C HIS A 151 8.68 10.92 14.45
N VAL A 152 7.79 11.74 13.88
CA VAL A 152 6.33 11.59 14.04
C VAL A 152 5.84 10.26 13.48
N LEU A 153 6.47 9.77 12.42
CA LEU A 153 6.18 8.46 11.83
C LEU A 153 6.75 7.30 12.66
N ALA A 154 7.94 7.45 13.21
CA ALA A 154 8.64 6.38 13.92
C ALA A 154 8.13 6.20 15.36
N ASP A 155 7.76 7.28 16.05
CA ASP A 155 7.35 7.28 17.45
C ASP A 155 6.24 6.25 17.75
N PRO A 156 5.06 6.24 17.08
CA PRO A 156 4.01 5.27 17.37
C PRO A 156 4.42 3.81 17.10
N LEU A 157 5.42 3.59 16.24
CA LEU A 157 5.96 2.26 15.93
C LEU A 157 6.93 1.78 17.01
N ILE A 158 7.60 2.72 17.68
CA ILE A 158 8.69 2.48 18.61
C ILE A 158 8.21 2.45 20.07
N THR A 159 7.32 3.37 20.47
CA THR A 159 6.87 3.52 21.86
C THR A 159 6.37 2.20 22.47
N PRO A 160 5.57 1.37 21.76
CA PRO A 160 5.11 0.09 22.31
C PRO A 160 6.23 -0.92 22.54
N VAL A 161 7.33 -0.84 21.78
CA VAL A 161 8.48 -1.75 21.90
C VAL A 161 9.43 -1.26 22.98
N GLN A 162 9.60 0.06 23.13
CA GLN A 162 10.43 0.68 24.17
C GLN A 162 10.01 0.27 25.58
N SER A 163 8.72 0.02 25.84
CA SER A 163 8.26 -0.43 27.17
C SER A 163 8.80 -1.79 27.59
N TYR A 164 9.27 -2.61 26.66
CA TYR A 164 9.83 -3.94 26.93
C TYR A 164 11.36 -3.95 26.96
N LEU A 165 12.03 -2.89 26.50
CA LEU A 165 13.48 -2.84 26.36
C LEU A 165 14.14 -2.15 27.56
N PRO A 166 15.35 -2.57 27.95
CA PRO A 166 16.12 -1.88 28.98
C PRO A 166 16.54 -0.50 28.49
N ARG A 167 16.57 0.48 29.40
CA ARG A 167 17.07 1.83 29.12
C ARG A 167 18.59 1.78 28.98
N THR A 168 19.08 1.85 27.74
CA THR A 168 20.51 1.93 27.45
C THR A 168 20.86 3.28 26.81
N ARG A 169 22.16 3.57 26.66
CA ARG A 169 22.65 4.85 26.10
C ARG A 169 22.21 5.05 24.64
N THR A 170 22.12 3.97 23.87
CA THR A 170 21.67 3.99 22.47
C THR A 170 20.25 3.44 22.40
N ASP A 171 19.39 4.07 21.63
CA ASP A 171 18.03 3.56 21.43
C ASP A 171 18.05 2.39 20.43
N TRP A 172 17.95 1.15 20.93
CA TRP A 172 17.87 -0.07 20.13
C TRP A 172 16.45 -0.41 19.67
N SER A 173 15.44 0.30 20.18
CA SER A 173 14.05 0.04 19.85
C SER A 173 13.71 0.12 18.36
N PRO A 174 14.33 0.98 17.51
CA PRO A 174 14.04 0.98 16.08
C PRO A 174 14.49 -0.32 15.41
N LEU A 175 15.66 -0.86 15.78
CA LEU A 175 16.19 -2.11 15.22
C LEU A 175 15.36 -3.32 15.64
N VAL A 176 14.93 -3.36 16.91
CA VAL A 176 14.01 -4.42 17.40
C VAL A 176 12.67 -4.33 16.67
N SER A 177 12.15 -3.12 16.43
CA SER A 177 10.91 -2.91 15.69
C SER A 177 11.03 -3.29 14.22
N VAL A 178 12.17 -3.01 13.57
CA VAL A 178 12.48 -3.47 12.20
C VAL A 178 12.46 -4.99 12.14
N LEU A 179 13.14 -5.66 13.07
CA LEU A 179 13.15 -7.12 13.13
C LEU A 179 11.73 -7.67 13.34
N LEU A 180 10.96 -7.07 14.24
CA LEU A 180 9.58 -7.47 14.51
C LEU A 180 8.70 -7.36 13.26
N PHE A 181 8.71 -6.22 12.58
CA PHE A 181 7.91 -6.03 11.35
C PHE A 181 8.39 -6.94 10.21
N TYR A 182 9.69 -7.17 10.10
CA TYR A 182 10.23 -8.14 9.14
C TYR A 182 9.70 -9.54 9.44
N LEU A 183 9.75 -9.99 10.69
CA LEU A 183 9.25 -11.30 11.11
C LEU A 183 7.73 -11.43 10.89
N ILE A 184 6.94 -10.39 11.21
CA ILE A 184 5.51 -10.38 10.91
C ILE A 184 5.29 -10.52 9.39
N SER A 185 6.03 -9.75 8.59
CA SER A 185 5.92 -9.83 7.13
C SER A 185 6.31 -11.21 6.59
N SER A 186 7.43 -11.79 7.04
CA SER A 186 7.96 -13.04 6.49
C SER A 186 7.22 -14.28 7.01
N SER A 187 6.81 -14.27 8.28
CA SER A 187 6.29 -15.45 8.96
C SER A 187 4.76 -15.48 9.03
N ILE A 188 4.09 -14.33 8.89
CA ILE A 188 2.63 -14.24 8.95
C ILE A 188 2.08 -13.80 7.60
N ILE A 189 2.46 -12.63 7.10
CA ILE A 189 1.82 -12.03 5.92
C ILE A 189 2.15 -12.80 4.64
N SER A 190 3.42 -13.18 4.44
CA SER A 190 3.84 -13.91 3.24
C SER A 190 3.15 -15.28 3.09
N PRO A 191 3.07 -16.15 4.13
CA PRO A 191 2.32 -17.40 4.05
C PRO A 191 0.82 -17.21 3.78
N ILE A 192 0.21 -16.18 4.36
CA ILE A 192 -1.20 -15.83 4.08
C ILE A 192 -1.34 -15.48 2.59
N GLY A 193 -0.53 -14.56 2.06
CA GLY A 193 -0.54 -14.21 0.64
C GLY A 193 -0.34 -15.42 -0.27
N PHE A 194 0.60 -16.31 0.07
CA PHE A 194 0.82 -17.56 -0.65
C PHE A 194 -0.42 -18.47 -0.62
N TYR A 195 -1.04 -18.67 0.53
CA TYR A 195 -2.30 -19.42 0.63
C TYR A 195 -3.42 -18.78 -0.21
N GLY A 196 -3.51 -17.45 -0.23
CA GLY A 196 -4.45 -16.77 -1.13
C GLY A 196 -4.19 -17.07 -2.60
N SER A 197 -2.92 -17.21 -3.00
CA SER A 197 -2.54 -17.56 -4.37
C SER A 197 -2.90 -18.99 -4.76
N THR A 198 -2.89 -19.93 -3.80
CA THR A 198 -3.32 -21.30 -4.08
C THR A 198 -4.83 -21.37 -4.27
N LEU A 199 -5.59 -20.58 -3.51
CA LEU A 199 -7.05 -20.46 -3.68
C LEU A 199 -7.45 -19.77 -4.98
N SER A 200 -6.65 -18.81 -5.46
CA SER A 200 -6.96 -18.06 -6.68
C SER A 200 -6.59 -18.76 -7.99
N ASN A 201 -5.85 -19.87 -7.92
CA ASN A 201 -5.38 -20.61 -9.09
C ASN A 201 -6.58 -21.05 -9.97
N PRO A 202 -6.52 -20.92 -11.32
CA PRO A 202 -5.41 -20.47 -12.17
C PRO A 202 -5.40 -18.99 -12.54
N VAL A 203 -6.24 -18.18 -11.89
CA VAL A 203 -6.32 -16.75 -12.17
C VAL A 203 -5.11 -16.03 -11.57
N SER A 204 -4.32 -15.42 -12.44
CA SER A 204 -3.19 -14.59 -12.03
C SER A 204 -3.64 -13.17 -11.64
N ILE A 205 -3.10 -12.70 -10.52
CA ILE A 205 -3.23 -11.31 -10.10
C ILE A 205 -2.39 -10.40 -11.00
N CYS A 206 -2.83 -9.15 -11.13
CA CYS A 206 -2.09 -8.19 -11.92
C CYS A 206 -1.02 -7.48 -11.08
N ILE A 207 0.25 -7.61 -11.48
CA ILE A 207 1.38 -6.99 -10.81
C ILE A 207 2.14 -6.16 -11.86
N TYR A 208 1.98 -4.83 -11.79
CA TYR A 208 2.77 -3.84 -12.55
C TYR A 208 3.32 -2.78 -11.61
#